data_AF-A0A7S6VWA7-F1
#
_entry.id   AF-A0A7S6VWA7-F1
#
_cell.length_a   1.000
_cell.length_b   1.000
_cell.length_c   1.000
_cell.angle_alpha   90.00
_cell.angle_beta   90.00
_cell.angle_gamma   90.00
#
_symmetry.space_group_name_H-M   'P 1'
#
loop_
_entity.id
_entity.type
_entity.pdbx_description
1 polymer ?
#
loop_
_entity_poly.entity_id
_entity_poly.type
_entity_poly.pdbx_seq_one_letter_code
_entity_poly.pdbx_strand_id
1 'polypeptide(L)'
;MIKIAFTFAMLSSLSTFIAAQVPKEIDQVLKQITLPLQKTEKESEIVTNYYYQDQSKNKLVIGIASDFIDVSWTFKTLPDEKSEVVTQAKMLTQSLLGEEWNSLYSAITEGGTVDYLSQDNGIVITDAGCTQTMCGYQVKLRE
;
A
#
# COMPACT_ATOMS: atom_id res chain seq x y z
N MET A 1 12.41 57.02 -32.80
CA MET A 1 13.01 56.15 -31.78
C MET A 1 11.97 55.92 -30.69
N ILE A 2 11.37 54.73 -30.64
CA ILE A 2 10.41 54.33 -29.61
C ILE A 2 10.95 53.03 -29.02
N LYS A 3 11.29 53.03 -27.73
CA LYS A 3 11.63 51.82 -26.97
C LYS A 3 10.36 51.32 -26.29
N ILE A 4 9.83 50.20 -26.76
CA ILE A 4 8.73 49.47 -26.09
C ILE A 4 9.41 48.42 -25.21
N ALA A 5 9.28 48.57 -23.89
CA ALA A 5 9.70 47.55 -22.94
C ALA A 5 8.56 46.54 -22.79
N PHE A 6 8.76 45.32 -23.29
CA PHE A 6 7.90 44.18 -22.98
C PHE A 6 8.37 43.59 -21.65
N THR A 7 7.65 43.90 -20.57
CA THR A 7 7.78 43.20 -19.30
C THR A 7 7.11 41.85 -19.43
N PHE A 8 7.91 40.80 -19.62
CA PHE A 8 7.47 39.41 -19.46
C PHE A 8 7.20 39.17 -17.98
N ALA A 9 5.93 39.23 -17.59
CA ALA A 9 5.50 38.68 -16.31
C ALA A 9 5.62 37.15 -16.43
N MET A 10 6.72 36.58 -15.91
CA MET A 10 6.75 35.16 -15.61
C MET A 10 5.72 34.89 -14.52
N LEU A 11 4.52 34.46 -14.90
CA LEU A 11 3.68 33.69 -14.01
C LEU A 11 4.40 32.35 -13.79
N SER A 12 5.22 32.28 -12.75
CA SER A 12 5.57 31.00 -12.15
C SER A 12 4.29 30.42 -11.59
N SER A 13 3.61 29.61 -12.40
CA SER A 13 2.61 28.67 -11.91
C SER A 13 3.34 27.76 -10.92
N LEU A 14 3.22 28.11 -9.64
CA LEU A 14 3.49 27.19 -8.54
C LEU A 14 2.47 26.07 -8.71
N SER A 15 2.87 25.04 -9.45
CA SER A 15 2.27 23.73 -9.33
C SER A 15 2.46 23.37 -7.87
N THR A 16 1.42 23.53 -7.06
CA THR A 16 1.32 22.83 -5.78
C THR A 16 1.37 21.36 -6.12
N PHE A 17 2.58 20.79 -6.08
CA PHE A 17 2.76 19.37 -5.90
C PHE A 17 2.08 19.06 -4.58
N ILE A 18 0.83 18.61 -4.67
CA ILE A 18 0.20 17.90 -3.57
C ILE A 18 1.00 16.60 -3.52
N ALA A 19 2.10 16.62 -2.76
CA ALA A 19 2.80 15.40 -2.41
C ALA A 19 1.73 14.45 -1.87
N ALA A 20 1.76 13.20 -2.34
CA ALA A 20 0.98 12.13 -1.77
C ALA A 20 0.97 12.29 -0.26
N GLN A 21 -0.20 12.62 0.29
CA GLN A 21 -0.35 12.46 1.72
C GLN A 21 -0.37 10.97 1.95
N VAL A 22 0.82 10.44 2.27
CA VAL A 22 1.06 9.23 3.06
C VAL A 22 -0.17 9.00 3.93
N PRO A 23 -0.78 7.80 3.91
CA PRO A 23 -1.98 7.54 4.69
C PRO A 23 -1.85 8.14 6.08
N LYS A 24 -2.68 9.16 6.33
CA LYS A 24 -2.69 9.94 7.57
C LYS A 24 -2.78 8.95 8.73
N GLU A 25 -1.71 8.88 9.51
CA GLU A 25 -1.57 8.06 10.72
C GLU A 25 -1.72 6.54 10.47
N ILE A 26 -0.66 5.78 10.75
CA ILE A 26 -0.64 4.30 10.82
C ILE A 26 -1.87 3.74 11.56
N ASP A 27 -2.33 4.45 12.60
CA ASP A 27 -3.54 4.11 13.35
C ASP A 27 -4.82 4.07 12.51
N GLN A 28 -4.94 4.86 11.43
CA GLN A 28 -6.09 4.82 10.53
C GLN A 28 -6.08 3.56 9.68
N VAL A 29 -4.91 3.13 9.20
CA VAL A 29 -4.74 1.88 8.46
C VAL A 29 -5.11 0.69 9.34
N LEU A 30 -4.62 0.66 10.58
CA LEU A 30 -4.91 -0.42 11.52
C LEU A 30 -6.38 -0.45 11.97
N LYS A 31 -7.04 0.70 12.11
CA LYS A 31 -8.47 0.79 12.49
C LYS A 31 -9.42 0.16 11.47
N GLN A 32 -9.00 -0.02 10.22
CA GLN A 32 -9.83 -0.62 9.19
C GLN A 32 -9.92 -2.14 9.30
N ILE A 33 -9.01 -2.75 10.05
CA ILE A 33 -8.93 -4.19 10.17
C ILE A 33 -9.74 -4.62 11.38
N THR A 34 -10.75 -5.45 11.14
CA THR A 34 -11.61 -5.97 12.22
C THR A 34 -11.06 -7.25 12.84
N LEU A 35 -9.96 -7.77 12.31
CA LEU A 35 -9.29 -8.96 12.83
C LEU A 35 -8.56 -8.66 14.15
N PRO A 36 -8.51 -9.60 15.09
CA PRO A 36 -7.75 -9.45 16.33
C PRO A 36 -6.25 -9.54 16.06
N LEU A 37 -5.66 -8.46 15.54
CA LEU A 37 -4.24 -8.37 15.23
C LEU A 37 -3.40 -8.48 16.51
N GLN A 38 -2.36 -9.32 16.46
CA GLN A 38 -1.31 -9.40 17.46
C GLN A 38 -0.14 -8.53 17.01
N LYS A 39 0.22 -7.55 17.84
CA LYS A 39 1.39 -6.72 17.63
C LYS A 39 2.65 -7.47 18.07
N THR A 40 3.63 -7.58 17.18
CA THR A 40 4.96 -8.11 17.48
C THR A 40 5.97 -7.01 17.23
N GLU A 41 6.65 -6.59 18.30
CA GLU A 41 7.79 -5.68 18.24
C GLU A 41 9.00 -6.44 18.77
N LYS A 42 10.04 -6.57 17.95
CA LYS A 42 11.38 -6.89 18.45
C LYS A 42 12.16 -5.60 18.50
N GLU A 43 12.85 -5.34 19.62
CA GLU A 43 13.66 -4.12 19.81
C GLU A 43 14.73 -3.91 18.72
N SER A 44 15.09 -4.96 17.98
CA SER A 44 16.04 -4.90 16.86
C SER A 44 15.39 -4.71 15.47
N GLU A 45 14.06 -4.72 15.37
CA GLU A 45 13.35 -4.62 14.09
C GLU A 45 12.90 -3.17 13.87
N ILE A 46 13.27 -2.59 12.71
CA ILE A 46 12.83 -1.27 12.24
C ILE A 46 11.33 -1.30 11.85
N VAL A 47 10.75 -2.51 11.82
CA VAL A 47 9.39 -2.81 11.38
C VAL A 47 8.57 -3.30 12.57
N THR A 48 7.48 -2.61 12.88
CA THR A 48 6.45 -3.12 13.76
C THR A 48 5.53 -4.03 12.96
N ASN A 49 5.41 -5.30 13.37
CA ASN A 49 4.57 -6.28 12.68
C ASN A 49 3.22 -6.45 13.38
N TYR A 50 2.14 -6.41 12.61
CA TYR A 50 0.79 -6.75 13.04
C TYR A 50 0.36 -8.03 12.33
N TYR A 51 0.00 -9.04 13.11
CA TYR A 51 -0.22 -10.39 12.61
C TYR A 51 -1.56 -10.95 13.04
N TYR A 52 -2.26 -11.60 12.12
CA TYR A 52 -3.42 -12.44 12.41
C TYR A 52 -3.25 -13.81 11.77
N GLN A 53 -3.76 -14.84 12.43
CA GLN A 53 -3.89 -16.17 11.87
C GLN A 53 -5.21 -16.80 12.27
N ASP A 54 -5.95 -17.30 11.28
CA ASP A 54 -7.20 -18.01 11.51
C ASP A 54 -6.96 -19.48 11.95
N GLN A 55 -8.06 -20.19 12.20
CA GLN A 55 -8.01 -21.60 12.58
C GLN A 55 -7.47 -22.50 11.46
N SER A 56 -7.67 -22.11 10.21
CA SER A 56 -7.18 -22.79 9.00
C SER A 56 -5.69 -22.52 8.70
N LYS A 57 -5.03 -21.72 9.54
CA LYS A 57 -3.63 -21.29 9.40
C LYS A 57 -3.39 -20.33 8.23
N ASN A 58 -4.43 -19.67 7.74
CA ASN A 58 -4.28 -18.52 6.86
C ASN A 58 -3.83 -17.32 7.68
N LYS A 59 -3.02 -16.46 7.09
CA LYS A 59 -2.31 -15.39 7.78
C LYS A 59 -2.50 -14.06 7.07
N LEU A 60 -2.61 -13.00 7.85
CA LEU A 60 -2.45 -11.62 7.41
C LEU A 60 -1.30 -11.02 8.21
N VAL A 61 -0.33 -10.41 7.53
CA VAL A 61 0.81 -9.72 8.13
C VAL A 61 0.87 -8.31 7.58
N ILE A 62 1.05 -7.34 8.46
CA ILE A 62 1.23 -5.95 8.10
C ILE A 62 2.48 -5.45 8.81
N GLY A 63 3.53 -5.23 8.04
CA GLY A 63 4.77 -4.64 8.50
C GLY A 63 4.70 -3.13 8.36
N ILE A 64 5.00 -2.40 9.43
CA ILE A 64 4.98 -0.93 9.41
C ILE A 64 6.34 -0.41 9.83
N ALA A 65 6.97 0.33 8.92
CA ALA A 65 8.24 1.01 9.12
C ALA A 65 8.07 2.52 8.99
N SER A 66 9.17 3.26 9.18
CA SER A 66 9.16 4.73 9.07
C SER A 66 8.93 5.27 7.66
N ASP A 67 9.18 4.43 6.65
CA ASP A 67 9.29 4.75 5.23
C ASP A 67 8.52 3.78 4.33
N PHE A 68 7.93 2.71 4.87
CA PHE A 68 7.06 1.81 4.11
C PHE A 68 6.00 1.10 4.97
N ILE A 69 4.97 0.60 4.30
CA ILE A 69 4.01 -0.39 4.82
C ILE A 69 4.12 -1.63 3.93
N ASP A 70 4.41 -2.78 4.53
CA ASP A 70 4.37 -4.09 3.89
C ASP A 70 3.05 -4.77 4.23
N VAL A 71 2.37 -5.31 3.23
CA VAL A 71 1.14 -6.08 3.42
C VAL A 71 1.31 -7.42 2.74
N SER A 72 1.13 -8.50 3.50
CA SER A 72 1.13 -9.85 2.95
C SER A 72 0.05 -10.72 3.56
N TRP A 73 -0.49 -11.62 2.74
CA TRP A 73 -1.42 -12.63 3.21
C TRP A 73 -1.07 -13.99 2.62
N THR A 74 -1.19 -15.03 3.44
CA THR A 74 -0.75 -16.39 3.11
C THR A 74 -1.84 -17.39 3.45
N PHE A 75 -2.00 -18.39 2.60
CA PHE A 75 -2.94 -19.49 2.76
C PHE A 75 -2.19 -20.80 2.92
N LYS A 76 -2.71 -21.70 3.76
CA LYS A 76 -2.14 -23.04 3.91
C LYS A 76 -2.42 -23.92 2.69
N THR A 77 -3.58 -23.69 2.06
CA THR A 77 -4.04 -24.34 0.84
C THR A 77 -4.38 -23.28 -0.20
N LEU A 78 -4.93 -23.66 -1.35
CA LEU A 78 -5.44 -22.66 -2.30
C LEU A 78 -6.44 -21.72 -1.58
N PRO A 79 -6.38 -20.41 -1.86
CA PRO A 79 -7.22 -19.41 -1.22
C PRO A 79 -8.70 -19.72 -1.41
N ASP A 80 -9.46 -19.63 -0.30
CA ASP A 80 -10.90 -19.46 -0.36
C ASP A 80 -11.19 -17.95 -0.38
N GLU A 81 -11.75 -17.48 -1.49
CA GLU A 81 -12.18 -16.09 -1.69
C GLU A 81 -13.17 -15.60 -0.62
N LYS A 82 -13.82 -16.52 0.09
CA LYS A 82 -14.74 -16.21 1.20
C LYS A 82 -14.06 -16.14 2.57
N SER A 83 -12.77 -16.44 2.66
CA SER A 83 -12.05 -16.36 3.93
C SER A 83 -11.99 -14.92 4.45
N GLU A 84 -12.04 -14.77 5.77
CA GLU A 84 -11.94 -13.45 6.40
C GLU A 84 -10.60 -12.78 6.09
N VAL A 85 -9.52 -13.57 5.97
CA VAL A 85 -8.19 -13.08 5.57
C VAL A 85 -8.22 -12.43 4.19
N VAL A 86 -8.81 -13.09 3.17
CA VAL A 86 -8.96 -12.49 1.82
C VAL A 86 -9.77 -11.21 1.89
N THR A 87 -10.90 -11.23 2.60
CA THR A 87 -11.81 -10.10 2.70
C THR A 87 -11.09 -8.87 3.29
N GLN A 88 -10.35 -9.07 4.37
CA GLN A 88 -9.65 -8.00 5.08
C GLN A 88 -8.43 -7.51 4.30
N ALA A 89 -7.70 -8.41 3.62
CA ALA A 89 -6.63 -8.02 2.72
C ALA A 89 -7.14 -7.13 1.57
N LYS A 90 -8.28 -7.47 0.96
CA LYS A 90 -8.91 -6.64 -0.07
C LYS A 90 -9.32 -5.27 0.46
N MET A 91 -10.00 -5.22 1.62
CA MET A 91 -10.40 -3.95 2.25
C MET A 91 -9.21 -3.05 2.57
N LEU A 92 -8.16 -3.61 3.15
CA LEU A 92 -6.92 -2.90 3.46
C LEU A 92 -6.26 -2.37 2.18
N THR A 93 -6.15 -3.22 1.16
CA THR A 93 -5.54 -2.85 -0.13
C THR A 93 -6.33 -1.76 -0.83
N GLN A 94 -7.66 -1.86 -0.84
CA GLN A 94 -8.52 -0.82 -1.38
C GLN A 94 -8.33 0.51 -0.66
N SER A 95 -8.19 0.51 0.68
CA SER A 95 -7.97 1.76 1.38
C SER A 95 -6.56 2.33 1.19
N LEU A 96 -5.54 1.48 1.08
CA LEU A 96 -4.17 1.94 0.90
C LEU A 96 -3.95 2.48 -0.52
N LEU A 97 -4.54 1.84 -1.52
CA LEU A 97 -4.23 2.12 -2.94
C LEU A 97 -5.32 2.90 -3.67
N GLY A 98 -6.49 3.09 -3.06
CA GLY A 98 -7.60 3.81 -3.67
C GLY A 98 -8.13 3.13 -4.94
N GLU A 99 -8.40 3.91 -5.99
CA GLU A 99 -9.06 3.43 -7.21
C GLU A 99 -8.24 2.38 -7.99
N GLU A 100 -6.92 2.42 -7.87
CA GLU A 100 -5.97 1.52 -8.54
C GLU A 100 -5.83 0.15 -7.88
N TRP A 101 -6.51 -0.12 -6.78
CA TRP A 101 -6.37 -1.39 -6.09
C TRP A 101 -6.84 -2.57 -6.96
N ASN A 102 -7.94 -2.39 -7.72
CA ASN A 102 -8.56 -3.44 -8.53
C ASN A 102 -7.66 -3.86 -9.69
N SER A 103 -7.01 -2.89 -10.34
CA SER A 103 -6.08 -3.13 -11.45
C SER A 103 -4.85 -3.88 -10.94
N LEU A 104 -4.25 -3.43 -9.83
CA LEU A 104 -3.13 -4.13 -9.20
C LEU A 104 -3.53 -5.55 -8.77
N TYR A 105 -4.63 -5.70 -8.03
CA TYR A 105 -5.07 -6.99 -7.49
C TYR A 105 -5.33 -8.00 -8.60
N SER A 106 -6.03 -7.60 -9.67
CA SER A 106 -6.24 -8.47 -10.83
C SER A 106 -4.91 -8.88 -11.47
N ALA A 107 -4.02 -7.91 -11.71
CA ALA A 107 -2.71 -8.19 -12.32
C ALA A 107 -1.88 -9.19 -11.51
N ILE A 108 -1.83 -9.04 -10.18
CA ILE A 108 -1.02 -9.94 -9.35
C ILE A 108 -1.66 -11.31 -9.17
N THR A 109 -3.00 -11.41 -9.05
CA THR A 109 -3.71 -12.68 -8.89
C THR A 109 -3.74 -13.53 -10.16
N GLU A 110 -3.63 -12.91 -11.33
CA GLU A 110 -3.46 -13.61 -12.62
C GLU A 110 -2.01 -14.13 -12.84
N GLY A 111 -1.14 -13.97 -11.84
CA GLY A 111 0.25 -14.45 -11.87
C GLY A 111 1.27 -13.39 -12.31
N GLY A 112 0.83 -12.14 -12.48
CA GLY A 112 1.73 -11.02 -12.72
C GLY A 112 2.51 -10.61 -11.46
N THR A 113 3.61 -9.91 -11.69
CA THR A 113 4.36 -9.20 -10.65
C THR A 113 4.53 -7.75 -11.06
N VAL A 114 4.57 -6.85 -10.07
CA VAL A 114 4.79 -5.43 -10.25
C VAL A 114 5.92 -5.02 -9.32
N ASP A 115 7.11 -4.87 -9.90
CA ASP A 115 8.30 -4.47 -9.14
C ASP A 115 8.21 -3.01 -8.69
N TYR A 116 7.57 -2.16 -9.50
CA TYR A 116 7.39 -0.74 -9.24
C TYR A 116 6.15 -0.20 -9.96
N LEU A 117 5.30 0.51 -9.22
CA LEU A 117 4.16 1.28 -9.75
C LEU A 117 4.05 2.60 -8.98
N SER A 118 4.18 3.71 -9.68
CA SER A 118 3.92 5.06 -9.14
C SER A 118 2.54 5.52 -9.59
N GLN A 119 1.73 5.97 -8.65
CA GLN A 119 0.38 6.48 -8.89
C GLN A 119 0.39 8.02 -8.98
N ASP A 120 -0.59 8.60 -9.66
CA ASP A 120 -0.73 10.06 -9.81
C ASP A 120 -0.91 10.80 -8.47
N ASN A 121 -1.44 10.10 -7.47
CA ASN A 121 -1.55 10.60 -6.10
C ASN A 121 -0.21 10.54 -5.33
N GLY A 122 0.88 10.09 -5.97
CA GLY A 122 2.25 9.91 -5.47
C GLY A 122 2.47 8.72 -4.54
N ILE A 123 1.52 7.79 -4.44
CA ILE A 123 1.74 6.49 -3.80
C ILE A 123 2.66 5.65 -4.69
N VAL A 124 3.68 5.04 -4.09
CA VAL A 124 4.59 4.13 -4.78
C VAL A 124 4.40 2.73 -4.20
N ILE A 125 4.08 1.78 -5.08
CA ILE A 125 3.94 0.37 -4.78
C ILE A 125 5.16 -0.38 -5.32
N THR A 126 5.74 -1.27 -4.52
CA THR A 126 6.82 -2.16 -4.95
C THR A 126 6.54 -3.61 -4.54
N ASP A 127 7.26 -4.52 -5.18
CA ASP A 127 7.31 -5.94 -4.82
C ASP A 127 5.92 -6.61 -4.76
N ALA A 128 4.98 -6.15 -5.59
CA ALA A 128 3.63 -6.62 -5.58
C ALA A 128 3.50 -7.90 -6.42
N GLY A 129 2.89 -8.94 -5.86
CA GLY A 129 2.74 -10.21 -6.56
C GLY A 129 1.92 -11.23 -5.79
N CYS A 130 1.45 -12.25 -6.52
CA CYS A 130 0.87 -13.45 -5.92
C CYS A 130 1.54 -14.72 -6.45
N THR A 131 1.78 -15.64 -5.53
CA THR A 131 1.93 -17.07 -5.78
C THR A 131 0.57 -17.77 -5.56
N GLN A 132 0.51 -19.09 -5.76
CA GLN A 132 -0.73 -19.86 -5.53
C GLN A 132 -1.32 -19.71 -4.12
N THR A 133 -0.50 -19.39 -3.13
CA THR A 133 -0.90 -19.39 -1.72
C THR A 133 -0.43 -18.16 -0.96
N MET A 134 0.20 -17.19 -1.60
CA MET A 134 0.73 -16.01 -0.92
C MET A 134 0.67 -14.82 -1.85
N CYS A 135 0.18 -13.70 -1.35
CA CYS A 135 0.24 -12.43 -2.03
C CYS A 135 0.84 -11.39 -1.10
N GLY A 136 1.40 -10.34 -1.69
CA GLY A 136 1.81 -9.18 -0.93
C GLY A 136 2.24 -8.04 -1.83
N TYR A 137 2.52 -6.90 -1.19
CA TYR A 137 3.05 -5.70 -1.80
C TYR A 137 3.59 -4.78 -0.70
N GLN A 138 4.42 -3.82 -1.11
CA GLN A 138 4.90 -2.75 -0.24
C GLN A 138 4.41 -1.40 -0.77
N VAL A 139 4.03 -0.51 0.14
CA VAL A 139 3.71 0.89 -0.14
C VAL A 139 4.79 1.77 0.49
N LYS A 140 5.49 2.58 -0.30
CA LYS A 140 6.45 3.56 0.22
C LYS A 140 5.72 4.77 0.81
N LEU A 141 6.17 5.21 1.96
CA LEU A 141 5.68 6.39 2.68
C LEU A 141 6.55 7.63 2.44
N ARG A 142 7.75 7.48 1.86
CA ARG A 142 8.62 8.60 1.50
C ARG A 142 9.35 8.28 0.19
N GLU A 143 9.43 9.26 -0.70
CA GLU A 143 10.36 9.28 -1.84
C GLU A 143 11.68 9.95 -1.45
#